data_AF-A0AA86MLC6-F1
#
_entry.id   AF-A0AA86MLC6-F1
#
_cell.length_a   1.000
_cell.length_b   1.000
_cell.length_c   1.000
_cell.angle_alpha   90.00
_cell.angle_beta   90.00
_cell.angle_gamma   90.00
#
_symmetry.space_group_name_H-M   'P 1'
#
loop_
_entity.id
_entity.type
_entity.pdbx_description
1 polymer ?
#
loop_
_entity_poly.entity_id
_entity_poly.type
_entity_poly.pdbx_seq_one_letter_code
_entity_poly.pdbx_strand_id
1 'polypeptide(L)'
;MANKEIGTEQWPLFNFEVSKISSDKSRIHFCIDMLIADAWSIFQTIVPDLIDLYAGKAGKLPELKTTFHDYVEYKQKIKESKQYNEHKEYWLKKIKELPPAPKLQVIDNDSSNKKVKFDRYEGTLEKKAGLV
;
A
#
# COMPACT_ATOMS: atom_id res chain seq x y z
N MET A 1 -13.62 -9.32 -4.37
CA MET A 1 -13.14 -8.09 -3.71
C MET A 1 -11.93 -7.47 -4.41
N ALA A 2 -10.96 -8.25 -4.91
CA ALA A 2 -9.71 -7.71 -5.50
C ALA A 2 -9.87 -6.76 -6.71
N ASN A 3 -11.04 -6.75 -7.37
CA ASN A 3 -11.27 -5.97 -8.59
C ASN A 3 -12.34 -4.88 -8.42
N LYS A 4 -12.74 -4.55 -7.19
CA LYS A 4 -13.70 -3.46 -6.95
C LYS A 4 -12.90 -2.16 -6.83
N GLU A 5 -12.99 -1.33 -7.86
CA GLU A 5 -12.42 0.02 -7.85
C GLU A 5 -13.14 0.85 -6.78
N ILE A 6 -12.38 1.52 -5.93
CA ILE A 6 -12.91 2.28 -4.79
C ILE A 6 -13.24 3.73 -5.21
N GLY A 7 -12.81 4.18 -6.39
CA GLY A 7 -12.94 5.56 -6.84
C GLY A 7 -12.13 6.52 -5.95
N THR A 8 -11.93 7.75 -6.41
CA THR A 8 -11.11 8.74 -5.69
C THR A 8 -11.89 9.96 -5.21
N GLU A 9 -13.12 10.13 -5.68
CA GLU A 9 -13.93 11.33 -5.43
C GLU A 9 -14.95 11.16 -4.30
N GLN A 10 -15.24 9.92 -3.91
CA GLN A 10 -16.23 9.61 -2.87
C GLN A 10 -15.55 8.92 -1.70
N TRP A 11 -15.82 9.45 -0.50
CA TRP A 11 -15.40 8.81 0.74
C TRP A 11 -16.34 7.65 1.09
N PRO A 12 -15.84 6.52 1.65
CA PRO A 12 -14.45 6.25 2.02
C PRO A 12 -13.62 5.66 0.88
N LEU A 13 -12.32 6.01 0.85
CA LEU A 13 -11.32 5.39 -0.04
C LEU A 13 -10.73 4.09 0.56
N PHE A 14 -11.53 3.37 1.35
CA PHE A 14 -11.19 2.07 1.91
C PHE A 14 -12.45 1.24 2.15
N ASN A 15 -12.29 -0.08 2.15
CA ASN A 15 -13.32 -1.04 2.54
C ASN A 15 -12.77 -1.97 3.63
N PHE A 16 -13.58 -2.21 4.66
CA PHE A 16 -13.29 -3.16 5.73
C PHE A 16 -14.47 -4.11 5.86
N GLU A 17 -14.26 -5.37 5.50
CA GLU A 17 -15.31 -6.39 5.49
C GLU A 17 -14.85 -7.65 6.22
N VAL A 18 -15.80 -8.35 6.85
CA VAL A 18 -15.50 -9.60 7.57
C VAL A 18 -16.36 -10.72 6.99
N SER A 19 -15.71 -11.72 6.40
CA SER A 19 -16.36 -12.94 5.95
C SER A 19 -16.31 -13.98 7.07
N LYS A 20 -17.47 -14.48 7.51
CA LYS A 20 -17.54 -15.62 8.43
C LYS A 20 -17.33 -16.91 7.65
N ILE A 21 -16.34 -17.71 8.03
CA ILE A 21 -16.01 -18.98 7.38
C ILE A 21 -16.65 -20.16 8.13
N SER A 22 -16.57 -20.14 9.46
CA SER A 22 -17.18 -21.13 10.36
C SER A 22 -17.61 -20.46 11.68
N SER A 23 -18.02 -21.23 12.68
CA SER A 23 -18.36 -20.72 14.01
C SER A 23 -17.20 -20.03 14.73
N ASP A 24 -15.98 -20.45 14.45
CA ASP A 24 -14.73 -20.06 15.14
C ASP A 24 -13.72 -19.37 14.20
N LYS A 25 -14.01 -19.27 12.90
CA LYS A 25 -13.11 -18.70 11.90
C LYS A 25 -13.77 -17.60 11.09
N SER A 26 -13.08 -16.47 11.03
CA SER A 26 -13.44 -15.32 10.20
C SER A 26 -12.23 -14.86 9.38
N ARG A 27 -12.51 -14.20 8.27
CA ARG A 27 -11.49 -13.54 7.44
C ARG A 27 -11.81 -12.06 7.35
N ILE A 28 -10.83 -11.24 7.70
CA ILE A 28 -10.88 -9.79 7.53
C ILE A 28 -10.34 -9.46 6.13
N HIS A 29 -11.08 -8.61 5.43
CA HIS A 29 -10.71 -8.03 4.16
C HIS A 29 -10.54 -6.52 4.39
N PHE A 30 -9.30 -6.05 4.30
CA PHE A 30 -8.99 -4.63 4.38
C PHE A 30 -8.39 -4.20 3.04
N CYS A 31 -9.10 -3.32 2.35
CA CYS A 31 -8.67 -2.71 1.09
C CYS A 31 -8.63 -1.21 1.29
N ILE A 32 -7.53 -0.57 0.92
CA ILE A 32 -7.32 0.87 1.05
C ILE A 32 -6.67 1.38 -0.23
N ASP A 33 -7.14 2.52 -0.72
CA ASP A 33 -6.53 3.16 -1.87
C ASP A 33 -5.17 3.79 -1.49
N MET A 34 -4.15 3.54 -2.31
CA MET A 34 -2.79 4.05 -2.08
C MET A 34 -2.67 5.57 -2.22
N LEU A 35 -3.74 6.25 -2.68
CA LEU A 35 -3.84 7.70 -2.69
C LEU A 35 -3.89 8.30 -1.27
N ILE A 36 -4.47 7.58 -0.29
CA ILE A 36 -4.67 8.09 1.08
C ILE A 36 -3.69 7.52 2.10
N ALA A 37 -3.01 6.41 1.79
CA ALA A 37 -2.00 5.82 2.67
C ALA A 37 -0.99 5.00 1.86
N ASP A 38 0.30 5.19 2.14
CA ASP A 38 1.35 4.34 1.60
C ASP A 38 1.53 3.06 2.43
N ALA A 39 2.40 2.16 1.95
CA ALA A 39 2.66 0.89 2.64
C ALA A 39 3.18 1.10 4.08
N TRP A 40 3.96 2.15 4.33
CA TRP A 40 4.44 2.45 5.67
C TRP A 40 3.29 2.85 6.60
N SER A 41 2.47 3.80 6.16
CA SER A 41 1.28 4.27 6.88
C SER A 41 0.34 3.11 7.23
N ILE A 42 0.15 2.18 6.29
CA ILE A 42 -0.71 1.00 6.48
C ILE A 42 -0.12 0.04 7.52
N PHE A 43 1.13 -0.40 7.33
CA PHE A 43 1.70 -1.49 8.11
C PHE A 43 2.35 -1.05 9.43
N GLN A 44 2.75 0.21 9.55
CA GLN A 44 3.42 0.74 10.74
C GLN A 44 2.54 1.61 11.61
N THR A 45 1.41 2.12 11.10
CA THR A 45 0.48 2.96 11.86
C THR A 45 -0.91 2.34 11.92
N ILE A 46 -1.61 2.25 10.78
CA ILE A 46 -3.05 1.91 10.75
C ILE A 46 -3.32 0.50 11.30
N VAL A 47 -2.59 -0.51 10.81
CA VAL A 47 -2.80 -1.91 11.24
C VAL A 47 -2.40 -2.13 12.70
N PRO A 48 -1.22 -1.69 13.17
CA PRO A 48 -0.87 -1.78 14.60
C PRO A 48 -1.88 -1.10 15.52
N ASP A 49 -2.26 0.15 15.23
CA ASP A 49 -3.22 0.91 16.03
C ASP A 49 -4.58 0.19 16.11
N LEU A 50 -5.06 -0.36 14.99
CA LEU A 50 -6.29 -1.14 14.95
C LEU A 50 -6.20 -2.40 15.82
N ILE A 51 -5.06 -3.11 15.80
CA ILE A 51 -4.84 -4.32 16.61
C ILE A 51 -4.79 -3.96 18.10
N ASP A 52 -4.07 -2.90 18.48
CA ASP A 52 -3.91 -2.50 19.87
C ASP A 52 -5.23 -1.98 20.48
N LEU A 53 -6.01 -1.23 19.71
CA LEU A 53 -7.36 -0.83 20.07
C LEU A 53 -8.28 -2.06 20.21
N TYR A 54 -8.25 -2.98 19.26
CA TYR A 54 -9.07 -4.19 19.30
C TYR A 54 -8.74 -5.08 20.51
N ALA A 55 -7.45 -5.22 20.83
CA ALA A 55 -6.98 -6.04 21.96
C ALA A 55 -7.15 -5.35 23.33
N GLY A 56 -7.66 -4.11 23.38
CA GLY A 56 -7.76 -3.32 24.62
C GLY A 56 -6.40 -2.96 25.24
N LYS A 57 -5.32 -3.03 24.47
CA LYS A 57 -3.96 -2.69 24.90
C LYS A 57 -3.70 -1.19 24.82
N ALA A 58 -4.33 -0.53 23.85
CA ALA A 58 -4.38 0.91 23.78
C ALA A 58 -5.61 1.41 24.55
N GLY A 59 -5.41 2.19 25.60
CA GLY A 59 -6.50 2.95 26.23
C GLY A 59 -6.96 4.06 25.29
N LYS A 60 -6.15 5.11 25.16
CA LYS A 60 -6.33 6.18 24.18
C LYS A 60 -5.06 6.29 23.35
N LEU A 61 -5.19 6.32 22.02
CA LEU A 61 -4.06 6.58 21.14
C LEU A 61 -3.48 7.98 21.39
N PRO A 62 -2.16 8.18 21.20
CA PRO A 62 -1.56 9.51 21.28
C PRO A 62 -2.24 10.50 20.34
N GLU A 63 -2.38 11.74 20.78
CA GLU A 63 -2.91 12.80 19.95
C GLU A 63 -1.93 13.15 18.82
N LEU A 64 -2.43 13.21 17.58
CA LEU A 64 -1.64 13.64 16.44
C LEU A 64 -1.38 15.14 16.51
N LYS A 65 -0.11 15.53 16.61
CA LYS A 65 0.32 16.93 16.65
C LYS A 65 0.47 17.56 15.25
N THR A 66 0.37 16.74 14.21
CA THR A 66 0.53 17.14 12.81
C THR A 66 -0.42 16.32 11.95
N THR A 67 -0.87 16.93 10.87
CA THR A 67 -1.74 16.33 9.86
C THR A 67 -0.99 16.13 8.54
N PHE A 68 -1.53 15.30 7.66
CA PHE A 68 -0.99 15.17 6.30
C PHE A 68 -1.10 16.50 5.51
N HIS A 69 -2.10 17.32 5.80
CA HIS A 69 -2.25 18.65 5.21
C HIS A 69 -1.04 19.55 5.53
N ASP A 70 -0.61 19.59 6.80
CA ASP A 70 0.56 20.36 7.22
C ASP A 70 1.83 19.91 6.45
N TYR A 71 1.97 18.60 6.25
CA TYR A 71 3.05 18.04 5.45
C TYR A 71 2.97 18.48 3.98
N VAL A 72 1.77 18.48 3.37
CA VAL A 72 1.58 18.95 1.99
C VAL A 72 1.95 20.43 1.85
N GLU A 73 1.51 21.28 2.76
CA GLU A 73 1.86 22.71 2.76
C GLU A 73 3.39 22.91 2.87
N TYR A 74 4.03 22.18 3.80
CA TYR A 74 5.48 22.19 3.94
C TYR A 74 6.19 21.76 2.65
N LYS A 75 5.70 20.71 1.98
CA LYS A 75 6.24 20.22 0.72
C LYS A 75 6.12 21.23 -0.42
N GLN A 76 5.07 22.06 -0.44
CA GLN A 76 4.98 23.14 -1.43
C GLN A 76 6.07 24.18 -1.19
N LYS A 77 6.30 24.60 0.06
CA LYS A 77 7.38 25.53 0.42
C LYS A 77 8.77 24.99 0.04
N ILE A 78 9.00 23.68 0.21
CA ILE A 78 10.27 23.05 -0.21
C ILE A 78 10.56 23.26 -1.71
N LYS A 79 9.54 23.35 -2.57
CA LYS A 79 9.76 23.52 -4.02
C LYS A 79 10.45 24.85 -4.37
N GLU A 80 10.40 25.82 -3.48
CA GLU A 80 11.07 27.13 -3.64
C GLU A 80 12.53 27.09 -3.16
N SER A 81 12.95 26.00 -2.51
CA SER A 81 14.30 25.89 -1.95
C SER A 81 15.38 25.69 -3.01
N LYS A 82 16.60 26.16 -2.70
CA LYS A 82 17.79 25.90 -3.51
C LYS A 82 18.02 24.39 -3.73
N GLN A 83 17.85 23.60 -2.67
CA GLN A 83 18.03 22.14 -2.73
C GLN A 83 17.06 21.47 -3.71
N TYR A 84 15.80 21.91 -3.74
CA TYR A 84 14.84 21.39 -4.71
C TYR A 84 15.28 21.67 -6.15
N ASN A 85 15.77 22.87 -6.43
CA ASN A 85 16.27 23.22 -7.76
C ASN A 85 17.50 22.40 -8.15
N GLU A 86 18.45 22.18 -7.23
CA GLU A 86 19.62 21.33 -7.46
C GLU A 86 19.22 19.88 -7.78
N HIS A 87 18.28 19.30 -7.02
CA HIS A 87 17.76 17.96 -7.30
C HIS A 87 17.01 17.90 -8.64
N LYS A 88 16.24 18.94 -8.98
CA LYS A 88 15.52 19.04 -10.25
C LYS A 88 16.48 19.08 -11.42
N GLU A 89 17.52 19.91 -11.37
CA GLU A 89 18.55 19.99 -12.40
C GLU A 89 19.28 18.66 -12.59
N TYR A 90 19.63 17.99 -11.48
CA TYR A 90 20.21 16.65 -11.52
C TYR A 90 19.33 15.67 -12.30
N TRP A 91 18.04 15.55 -11.96
CA TRP A 91 17.13 14.62 -12.63
C TRP A 91 16.87 14.99 -14.10
N LEU A 92 16.79 16.28 -14.42
CA LEU A 92 16.65 16.76 -15.80
C LEU A 92 17.89 16.48 -16.66
N LYS A 93 19.08 16.48 -16.08
CA LYS A 93 20.29 16.02 -16.78
C LYS A 93 20.28 14.50 -16.92
N LYS A 94 19.97 13.79 -15.83
CA LYS A 94 20.02 12.32 -15.78
C LYS A 94 19.04 11.65 -16.75
N ILE A 95 17.82 12.20 -16.88
CA ILE A 95 16.78 11.61 -17.74
C ILE A 95 17.17 11.56 -19.22
N LYS A 96 18.07 12.44 -19.68
CA LYS A 96 18.59 12.44 -21.05
C LYS A 96 19.48 11.23 -21.35
N GLU A 97 20.06 10.63 -20.31
CA GLU A 97 21.00 9.50 -20.38
C GLU A 97 20.39 8.19 -19.87
N LEU A 98 19.13 8.20 -19.40
CA LEU A 98 18.49 6.99 -18.90
C LEU A 98 18.26 6.00 -20.05
N PRO A 99 18.60 4.71 -19.86
CA PRO A 99 18.26 3.70 -20.84
C PRO A 99 16.74 3.55 -20.95
N PRO A 100 16.24 3.03 -22.08
CA PRO A 100 14.83 2.65 -22.17
C PRO A 100 14.48 1.60 -21.10
N ALA A 101 13.19 1.49 -20.79
CA ALA A 101 12.70 0.44 -19.91
C ALA A 101 13.16 -0.95 -20.41
N PRO A 102 13.39 -1.92 -19.50
CA PRO A 102 13.77 -3.28 -19.89
C PRO A 102 12.79 -3.87 -20.90
N LYS A 103 13.30 -4.38 -22.02
CA LYS A 103 12.49 -5.11 -23.00
C LYS A 103 12.23 -6.51 -22.47
N LEU A 104 11.10 -6.68 -21.80
CA LEU A 104 10.65 -8.00 -21.36
C LEU A 104 10.08 -8.78 -22.55
N GLN A 105 10.28 -10.09 -22.54
CA GLN A 105 9.64 -10.97 -23.53
C GLN A 105 8.13 -10.94 -23.28
N VAL A 106 7.38 -10.44 -24.26
CA VAL A 106 5.92 -10.47 -24.25
C VAL A 106 5.50 -11.69 -25.07
N ILE A 107 4.58 -12.50 -24.54
CA ILE A 107 3.94 -13.56 -25.32
C ILE A 107 3.07 -12.84 -26.36
N ASP A 108 3.28 -13.10 -27.66
CA ASP A 108 2.60 -12.40 -28.75
C ASP A 108 1.08 -12.27 -28.54
N ASN A 109 0.56 -11.06 -28.77
CA ASN A 109 -0.86 -10.68 -28.64
C ASN A 109 -1.81 -11.43 -29.58
N ASP A 110 -1.30 -12.23 -30.51
CA ASP A 110 -2.10 -13.22 -31.26
C ASP A 110 -2.62 -14.36 -30.36
N SER A 111 -2.14 -14.39 -29.11
CA SER A 111 -2.66 -15.20 -28.00
C SER A 111 -3.80 -14.53 -27.23
N SER A 112 -4.38 -13.42 -27.71
CA SER A 112 -5.50 -12.71 -27.06
C SER A 112 -6.74 -13.60 -26.80
N ASN A 113 -6.80 -14.78 -27.42
CA ASN A 113 -7.81 -15.81 -27.18
C ASN A 113 -7.37 -16.99 -26.28
N LYS A 114 -6.15 -17.00 -25.75
CA LYS A 114 -5.70 -18.05 -24.81
C LYS A 114 -6.12 -17.67 -23.39
N LYS A 115 -6.95 -18.51 -22.76
CA LYS A 115 -7.29 -18.40 -21.33
C LYS A 115 -6.01 -18.37 -20.49
N VAL A 116 -5.66 -17.21 -19.95
CA VAL A 116 -4.62 -17.08 -18.92
C VAL A 116 -5.17 -17.70 -17.65
N LYS A 117 -4.46 -18.71 -17.11
CA LYS A 117 -4.74 -19.27 -15.79
C LYS A 117 -3.64 -18.83 -14.84
N PHE A 118 -4.06 -18.41 -13.65
CA PHE A 118 -3.18 -18.15 -12.52
C PHE A 118 -3.41 -19.24 -11.49
N ASP A 119 -2.39 -20.07 -11.26
CA ASP A 119 -2.40 -21.03 -10.16
C ASP A 119 -1.69 -20.40 -8.97
N ARG A 120 -2.44 -20.14 -7.90
CA ARG A 120 -1.88 -19.66 -6.63
C ARG A 120 -1.46 -20.86 -5.82
N TYR A 121 -0.16 -21.04 -5.64
CA TYR A 121 0.38 -22.00 -4.70
C TYR A 121 0.46 -21.35 -3.31
N GLU A 122 -0.07 -22.03 -2.30
CA GLU A 122 0.05 -21.63 -0.91
C GLU A 122 0.61 -22.79 -0.08
N GLY A 123 1.42 -22.47 0.92
CA GLY A 123 1.99 -23.42 1.85
C GLY A 123 2.21 -22.74 3.20
N THR A 124 2.05 -23.49 4.28
CA THR A 124 2.37 -23.03 5.64
C THR A 124 3.44 -23.96 6.19
N LEU A 125 4.48 -23.39 6.79
CA LEU A 125 5.44 -24.18 7.55
C LEU A 125 4.91 -24.32 8.98
N GLU A 126 4.83 -25.54 9.49
CA GLU A 126 4.54 -25.73 10.90
C GLU A 126 5.66 -25.12 11.74
N LYS A 127 5.28 -24.38 12.78
CA LYS A 127 6.22 -23.91 13.78
C LYS A 127 6.78 -25.15 14.48
N LYS A 128 8.05 -25.49 14.23
CA LYS A 128 8.73 -26.53 15.02
C LYS A 128 8.61 -26.16 16.49
N ALA A 129 7.92 -27.00 17.26
CA ALA A 129 7.96 -26.95 18.70
C ALA A 129 9.40 -27.25 19.13
N GLY A 130 10.08 -26.26 19.72
CA GLY A 130 11.42 -26.41 20.28
C GLY A 130 12.56 -25.97 19.36
N LEU A 131 12.83 -24.67 19.35
CA LEU A 131 14.19 -24.17 19.43
C LEU A 131 14.18 -23.14 20.57
N VAL A 132 14.99 -23.44 21.58
CA VAL A 132 15.35 -22.58 22.71
C VAL A 132 15.94 -21.28 22.19
#